data_AF-A0A9Q1GIT0-F1
#
_entry.id   AF-A0A9Q1GIT0-F1
#
_cell.length_a   1.000
_cell.length_b   1.000
_cell.length_c   1.000
_cell.angle_alpha   90.00
_cell.angle_beta   90.00
_cell.angle_gamma   90.00
#
_symmetry.space_group_name_H-M   'P 1'
#
loop_
_entity.id
_entity.type
_entity.pdbx_description
1 polymer ?
#
loop_
_entity_poly.entity_id
_entity_poly.type
_entity_poly.pdbx_seq_one_letter_code
_entity_poly.pdbx_strand_id
1 'polypeptide(L)'
;MDGKIATTIASSKNLLQQKMKAQGKGYKDKCYDAIRKSVEKRFNNLLNELVSQDHKAALAEARTIGEELADIYDYVAPCFPPSLATLTDQVQEMNKMLVTLLGKDKGPPKADSNSDDSLYVPSAGSHGTGLSEKTCYLGHGGYSAVGFVKIHIFSLVAFQRGQGTILGVNGCKASRKGATLGNGRVAWRNDMNLAQMLRLLSDKANELTNIEILKVTGWVVEYQDNLINLGVDETLAQVCSESGAMDPLMNAYVERMQSTTRKWYLNILENDKTQPPKSTEDGKLYTPAAVDLFRILVEYVQIVRDNSTDVMLYRIALAIIQVMIDFQGAERQRLEGPASEIGLEPLCAMINNNLRCYDLAMELSNSTLEALPENYAEQVSFEEACKGFLEVAKEAVHKTVTIIFEDPGVQELLIKLYQKEWAEGQVTEYLVATFGDYFTDIKMYIEERSFMRFVEACLTEATVVYVDHLLQQKEYIKEETIERMRLDEEVIIEFFKDYISSSKVEKKIQIMCDLRELASAESLDTFALVYTNILEHQPDCPVVQECKEIYENSLIGGKPPKTGFVFSKVKCLQLSKGSIWRKLT
;
A
#
# COMPACT_ATOMS: atom_id res chain seq x y z
N MET A 1 -48.68 -52.48 73.78
CA MET A 1 -49.71 -51.46 74.07
C MET A 1 -49.23 -50.13 73.49
N ASP A 2 -49.59 -49.97 72.21
CA ASP A 2 -50.02 -48.78 71.48
C ASP A 2 -49.50 -47.39 71.87
N GLY A 3 -48.90 -46.68 70.89
CA GLY A 3 -48.65 -45.24 71.01
C GLY A 3 -47.62 -44.61 70.06
N LYS A 4 -47.57 -44.99 68.76
CA LYS A 4 -46.86 -44.22 67.73
C LYS A 4 -47.60 -44.32 66.41
N ILE A 5 -48.34 -43.27 66.02
CA ILE A 5 -48.68 -42.81 64.65
C ILE A 5 -49.68 -41.64 64.85
N ALA A 6 -49.21 -40.39 64.89
CA ALA A 6 -50.08 -39.21 64.71
C ALA A 6 -49.33 -37.90 64.39
N THR A 7 -48.04 -37.76 64.73
CA THR A 7 -47.40 -36.41 64.71
C THR A 7 -46.56 -36.10 63.47
N THR A 8 -46.35 -37.02 62.53
CA THR A 8 -45.44 -36.81 61.38
C THR A 8 -46.14 -36.34 60.09
N ILE A 9 -47.48 -36.35 60.04
CA ILE A 9 -48.23 -36.05 58.79
C ILE A 9 -48.53 -34.54 58.64
N ALA A 10 -48.55 -33.76 59.73
CA ALA A 10 -48.89 -32.33 59.68
C ALA A 10 -47.71 -31.41 59.27
N SER A 11 -46.46 -31.82 59.53
CA SER A 11 -45.26 -31.01 59.20
C SER A 11 -44.87 -31.11 57.71
N SER A 12 -45.00 -32.28 57.10
CA SER A 12 -44.65 -32.49 55.69
C SER A 12 -45.61 -31.81 54.71
N LYS A 13 -46.89 -31.60 55.07
CA LYS A 13 -47.84 -30.85 54.23
C LYS A 13 -47.50 -29.35 54.18
N ASN A 14 -47.10 -28.74 55.29
CA ASN A 14 -46.72 -27.33 55.33
C ASN A 14 -45.38 -27.03 54.62
N LEU A 15 -44.40 -27.94 54.68
CA LEU A 15 -43.14 -27.82 53.95
C LEU A 15 -43.29 -28.04 52.44
N LEU A 16 -44.22 -28.89 51.99
CA LEU A 16 -44.56 -29.03 50.57
C LEU A 16 -45.38 -27.83 50.06
N GLN A 17 -46.28 -27.26 50.87
CA GLN A 17 -47.02 -26.05 50.51
C GLN A 17 -46.15 -24.77 50.51
N GLN A 18 -45.12 -24.69 51.36
CA GLN A 18 -44.12 -23.62 51.31
C GLN A 18 -43.10 -23.81 50.17
N LYS A 19 -42.68 -25.04 49.84
CA LYS A 19 -41.80 -25.29 48.68
C LYS A 19 -42.47 -25.06 47.33
N MET A 20 -43.80 -25.16 47.23
CA MET A 20 -44.53 -24.83 45.99
C MET A 20 -44.76 -23.33 45.78
N LYS A 21 -44.62 -22.48 46.82
CA LYS A 21 -44.74 -21.02 46.69
C LYS A 21 -43.43 -20.30 46.33
N ALA A 22 -42.29 -20.98 46.41
CA ALA A 22 -40.97 -20.42 46.12
C ALA A 22 -40.38 -20.87 44.77
N GLN A 23 -41.15 -21.56 43.92
CA GLN A 23 -40.80 -21.65 42.50
C GLN A 23 -41.39 -20.42 41.80
N GLY A 24 -40.57 -19.36 41.69
CA GLY A 24 -40.89 -18.25 40.80
C GLY A 24 -41.30 -18.80 39.43
N LYS A 25 -42.35 -18.25 38.82
CA LYS A 25 -42.98 -18.75 37.59
C LYS A 25 -42.08 -18.73 36.34
N GLY A 26 -40.77 -18.53 36.51
CA GLY A 26 -39.77 -18.47 35.45
C GLY A 26 -40.01 -17.32 34.48
N TYR A 27 -40.75 -16.28 34.87
CA TYR A 27 -41.08 -15.17 33.96
C TYR A 27 -39.85 -14.39 33.50
N LYS A 28 -38.81 -14.32 34.35
CA LYS A 28 -37.48 -13.82 33.98
C LYS A 28 -36.93 -14.62 32.79
N ASP A 29 -36.81 -15.93 32.95
CA ASP A 29 -36.28 -16.83 31.90
C ASP A 29 -37.14 -16.83 30.63
N LYS A 30 -38.47 -16.73 30.77
CA LYS A 30 -39.39 -16.61 29.62
C LYS A 30 -39.27 -15.28 28.89
N CYS A 31 -39.02 -14.19 29.62
CA CYS A 31 -38.75 -12.88 29.03
C CYS A 31 -37.44 -12.92 28.23
N TYR A 32 -36.38 -13.45 28.83
CA TYR A 32 -35.10 -13.64 28.13
C TYR A 32 -35.21 -14.55 26.92
N ASP A 33 -35.96 -15.66 27.01
CA ASP A 33 -36.18 -16.57 25.88
C ASP A 33 -36.98 -15.91 24.74
N ALA A 34 -37.93 -15.02 25.07
CA ALA A 34 -38.68 -14.26 24.07
C ALA A 34 -37.82 -13.20 23.37
N ILE A 35 -37.00 -12.45 24.12
CA ILE A 35 -36.04 -11.49 23.57
C ILE A 35 -35.05 -12.22 22.66
N ARG A 36 -34.47 -13.32 23.15
CA ARG A 36 -33.57 -14.19 22.40
C ARG A 36 -34.17 -14.63 21.06
N LYS A 37 -35.37 -15.22 21.07
CA LYS A 37 -36.05 -15.68 19.85
C LYS A 37 -36.38 -14.55 18.87
N SER A 38 -36.70 -13.35 19.39
CA SER A 38 -36.97 -12.19 18.55
C SER A 38 -35.70 -11.72 17.83
N VAL A 39 -34.58 -11.68 18.55
CA VAL A 39 -33.26 -11.35 17.98
C VAL A 39 -32.82 -12.41 16.98
N GLU A 40 -32.88 -13.71 17.35
CA GLU A 40 -32.55 -14.84 16.46
C GLU A 40 -33.36 -14.77 15.16
N LYS A 41 -34.67 -14.53 15.24
CA LYS A 41 -35.52 -14.45 14.05
C LYS A 41 -35.11 -13.32 13.11
N ARG A 42 -34.75 -12.15 13.66
CA ARG A 42 -34.34 -10.98 12.88
C ARG A 42 -32.98 -11.20 12.19
N PHE A 43 -32.00 -11.74 12.93
CA PHE A 43 -30.71 -12.12 12.34
C PHE A 43 -30.84 -13.26 11.33
N ASN A 44 -31.73 -14.23 11.54
CA ASN A 44 -31.98 -15.30 10.57
C ASN A 44 -32.60 -14.75 9.28
N ASN A 45 -33.50 -13.77 9.36
CA ASN A 45 -34.03 -13.08 8.18
C ASN A 45 -32.94 -12.33 7.43
N LEU A 46 -32.11 -11.57 8.16
CA LEU A 46 -30.96 -10.86 7.60
C LEU A 46 -30.00 -11.81 6.87
N LEU A 47 -29.58 -12.90 7.53
CA LEU A 47 -28.59 -13.84 7.02
C LEU A 47 -29.11 -14.73 5.87
N ASN A 48 -30.33 -15.26 5.98
CA ASN A 48 -30.81 -16.27 5.03
C ASN A 48 -31.63 -15.66 3.89
N GLU A 49 -32.33 -14.55 4.13
CA GLU A 49 -33.20 -13.92 3.13
C GLU A 49 -32.51 -12.72 2.49
N LEU A 50 -32.05 -11.74 3.28
CA LEU A 50 -31.59 -10.46 2.75
C LEU A 50 -30.19 -10.51 2.14
N VAL A 51 -29.17 -11.03 2.84
CA VAL A 51 -27.78 -11.03 2.33
C VAL A 51 -27.65 -11.77 1.00
N SER A 52 -28.44 -12.83 0.82
CA SER A 52 -28.43 -13.65 -0.41
C SER A 52 -29.17 -12.98 -1.57
N GLN A 53 -30.26 -12.25 -1.32
CA GLN A 53 -31.16 -11.73 -2.35
C GLN A 53 -30.96 -10.23 -2.66
N ASP A 54 -30.71 -9.41 -1.63
CA ASP A 54 -30.58 -7.97 -1.73
C ASP A 54 -29.62 -7.44 -0.66
N HIS A 55 -28.35 -7.26 -1.05
CA HIS A 55 -27.31 -6.77 -0.16
C HIS A 55 -27.58 -5.33 0.34
N LYS A 56 -28.33 -4.50 -0.40
CA LYS A 56 -28.69 -3.15 0.03
C LYS A 56 -29.75 -3.18 1.13
N ALA A 57 -30.76 -4.03 0.97
CA ALA A 57 -31.73 -4.29 2.02
C ALA A 57 -31.07 -4.92 3.26
N ALA A 58 -30.10 -5.81 3.07
CA ALA A 58 -29.33 -6.38 4.18
C ALA A 58 -28.55 -5.31 4.96
N LEU A 59 -27.89 -4.37 4.26
CA LEU A 59 -27.17 -3.27 4.91
C LEU A 59 -28.11 -2.30 5.63
N ALA A 60 -29.27 -1.98 5.05
CA ALA A 60 -30.27 -1.14 5.70
C ALA A 60 -30.83 -1.78 6.96
N GLU A 61 -31.10 -3.09 6.93
CA GLU A 61 -31.58 -3.85 8.09
C GLU A 61 -30.50 -3.95 9.18
N ALA A 62 -29.23 -4.19 8.81
CA ALA A 62 -28.11 -4.20 9.75
C ALA A 62 -27.93 -2.84 10.45
N ARG A 63 -28.04 -1.74 9.71
CA ARG A 63 -28.06 -0.38 10.28
C ARG A 63 -29.22 -0.18 11.25
N THR A 64 -30.42 -0.58 10.85
CA THR A 64 -31.63 -0.46 11.69
C THR A 64 -31.47 -1.23 13.00
N ILE A 65 -30.83 -2.41 12.97
CA ILE A 65 -30.52 -3.18 14.18
C ILE A 65 -29.56 -2.40 15.09
N GLY A 66 -28.54 -1.74 14.54
CA GLY A 66 -27.60 -0.89 15.29
C GLY A 66 -28.29 0.30 15.98
N GLU A 67 -29.13 1.04 15.25
CA GLU A 67 -29.88 2.19 15.77
C GLU A 67 -30.85 1.76 16.88
N GLU A 68 -31.55 0.64 16.70
CA GLU A 68 -32.49 0.13 17.71
C GLU A 68 -31.80 -0.36 18.99
N LEU A 69 -30.54 -0.80 18.93
CA LEU A 69 -29.79 -1.18 20.14
C LEU A 69 -29.53 0.02 21.05
N ALA A 70 -29.23 1.19 20.47
CA ALA A 70 -29.10 2.44 21.22
C ALA A 70 -30.44 2.83 21.87
N ASP A 71 -31.54 2.78 21.13
CA ASP A 71 -32.88 3.06 21.67
C ASP A 71 -33.30 2.08 22.78
N ILE A 72 -32.97 0.80 22.65
CA ILE A 72 -33.23 -0.19 23.70
C ILE A 72 -32.45 0.16 24.98
N TYR A 73 -31.22 0.62 24.85
CA TYR A 73 -30.45 1.04 26.03
C TYR A 73 -31.03 2.30 26.66
N ASP A 74 -31.29 3.34 25.88
CA ASP A 74 -31.71 4.64 26.40
C ASP A 74 -33.13 4.62 26.98
N TYR A 75 -34.05 3.89 26.35
CA TYR A 75 -35.47 3.95 26.70
C TYR A 75 -35.98 2.70 27.40
N VAL A 76 -35.42 1.52 27.10
CA VAL A 76 -35.92 0.24 27.62
C VAL A 76 -35.16 -0.19 28.86
N ALA A 77 -33.84 0.02 28.95
CA ALA A 77 -33.05 -0.34 30.12
C ALA A 77 -33.48 0.39 31.42
N PRO A 78 -33.82 1.70 31.42
CA PRO A 78 -34.26 2.40 32.62
C PRO A 78 -35.62 1.92 33.16
N CYS A 79 -36.38 1.17 32.37
CA CYS A 79 -37.70 0.66 32.76
C CYS A 79 -37.63 -0.61 33.64
N PHE A 80 -36.45 -1.19 33.88
CA PHE A 80 -36.29 -2.41 34.68
C PHE A 80 -35.98 -2.13 36.17
N PRO A 81 -36.61 -2.85 37.14
CA PRO A 81 -36.43 -2.57 38.57
C PRO A 81 -34.99 -2.86 39.09
N PRO A 82 -34.42 -2.00 39.97
CA PRO A 82 -33.06 -2.17 40.52
C PRO A 82 -32.82 -3.45 41.34
N SER A 83 -33.87 -4.07 41.88
CA SER A 83 -33.78 -5.30 42.70
C SER A 83 -33.43 -6.56 41.89
N LEU A 84 -33.36 -6.43 40.57
CA LEU A 84 -32.80 -7.40 39.64
C LEU A 84 -31.33 -7.04 39.35
N ALA A 85 -30.52 -6.90 40.41
CA ALA A 85 -29.07 -6.60 40.35
C ALA A 85 -28.37 -7.41 39.24
N THR A 86 -27.60 -6.83 38.31
CA THR A 86 -26.95 -5.51 38.22
C THR A 86 -27.12 -5.04 36.77
N LEU A 87 -27.46 -3.77 36.51
CA LEU A 87 -27.82 -3.27 35.17
C LEU A 87 -26.71 -3.51 34.13
N THR A 88 -25.44 -3.41 34.57
CA THR A 88 -24.25 -3.77 33.80
C THR A 88 -24.23 -5.25 33.48
N ASP A 89 -24.52 -6.15 34.43
CA ASP A 89 -24.61 -7.60 34.19
C ASP A 89 -25.79 -8.00 33.33
N GLN A 90 -26.88 -7.22 33.27
CA GLN A 90 -28.06 -7.54 32.47
C GLN A 90 -27.98 -7.02 31.05
N VAL A 91 -27.43 -5.82 30.83
CA VAL A 91 -27.05 -5.34 29.50
C VAL A 91 -25.87 -6.17 29.00
N GLN A 92 -24.88 -6.49 29.84
CA GLN A 92 -23.85 -7.47 29.50
C GLN A 92 -24.41 -8.88 29.34
N GLU A 93 -25.49 -9.34 29.98
CA GLU A 93 -26.09 -10.66 29.70
C GLU A 93 -26.99 -10.63 28.47
N MET A 94 -27.66 -9.52 28.15
CA MET A 94 -28.41 -9.35 26.91
C MET A 94 -27.47 -9.16 25.72
N ASN A 95 -26.36 -8.44 25.89
CA ASN A 95 -25.26 -8.31 24.94
C ASN A 95 -24.43 -9.59 24.90
N LYS A 96 -24.11 -10.24 26.03
CA LYS A 96 -23.55 -11.61 26.05
C LYS A 96 -24.53 -12.61 25.48
N MET A 97 -25.85 -12.38 25.44
CA MET A 97 -26.83 -13.23 24.73
C MET A 97 -26.99 -12.85 23.26
N LEU A 98 -26.79 -11.59 22.88
CA LEU A 98 -26.71 -11.15 21.48
C LEU A 98 -25.45 -11.71 20.86
N VAL A 99 -24.30 -11.49 21.50
CA VAL A 99 -23.04 -12.24 21.31
C VAL A 99 -23.39 -13.73 21.37
N THR A 100 -23.81 -14.32 22.52
CA THR A 100 -24.63 -15.55 22.81
C THR A 100 -25.29 -16.38 21.70
N LEU A 101 -25.86 -15.69 20.74
CA LEU A 101 -26.64 -16.24 19.65
C LEU A 101 -25.88 -16.25 18.33
N LEU A 102 -24.88 -15.40 18.23
CA LEU A 102 -24.13 -15.10 17.05
C LEU A 102 -23.00 -16.11 16.80
N GLY A 103 -23.06 -17.40 17.15
CA GLY A 103 -21.98 -18.30 16.68
C GLY A 103 -22.07 -19.83 16.80
N LYS A 104 -22.70 -20.46 15.81
CA LYS A 104 -22.41 -21.88 15.53
C LYS A 104 -22.03 -22.10 14.08
N ASP A 105 -20.82 -22.59 13.87
CA ASP A 105 -20.35 -23.22 12.67
C ASP A 105 -20.58 -24.73 12.82
N LYS A 106 -21.06 -25.35 11.75
CA LYS A 106 -20.94 -26.79 11.54
C LYS A 106 -19.82 -26.93 10.52
N GLY A 107 -18.68 -27.46 10.95
CA GLY A 107 -17.58 -27.79 10.06
C GLY A 107 -18.02 -28.62 8.84
N PRO A 108 -17.18 -28.68 7.79
CA PRO A 108 -17.56 -29.19 6.48
C PRO A 108 -18.06 -30.64 6.56
N PRO A 109 -19.02 -31.05 5.69
CA PRO A 109 -19.45 -32.43 5.62
C PRO A 109 -18.23 -33.30 5.29
N LYS A 110 -18.06 -34.39 6.05
CA LYS A 110 -17.07 -35.42 5.73
C LYS A 110 -17.32 -35.91 4.30
N ALA A 111 -16.25 -35.94 3.51
CA ALA A 111 -16.24 -36.60 2.22
C ALA A 111 -16.50 -38.09 2.42
N ASP A 112 -17.67 -38.55 2.00
CA ASP A 112 -17.87 -39.96 1.72
C ASP A 112 -17.20 -40.25 0.37
N SER A 113 -16.08 -40.96 0.45
CA SER A 113 -15.49 -41.68 -0.66
C SER A 113 -16.50 -42.73 -1.14
N ASN A 114 -17.08 -42.50 -2.32
CA ASN A 114 -17.36 -43.58 -3.27
C ASN A 114 -17.52 -43.00 -4.67
N SER A 115 -16.51 -43.32 -5.47
CA SER A 115 -16.52 -43.36 -6.92
C SER A 115 -17.66 -44.25 -7.44
N ASP A 116 -18.44 -43.75 -8.39
CA ASP A 116 -18.60 -44.47 -9.65
C ASP A 116 -19.13 -43.56 -10.77
N ASP A 117 -18.48 -43.71 -11.92
CA ASP A 117 -18.75 -43.05 -13.20
C ASP A 117 -20.11 -43.45 -13.78
N SER A 118 -20.82 -42.51 -14.41
CA SER A 118 -21.27 -42.70 -15.80
C SER A 118 -21.85 -41.42 -16.42
N LEU A 119 -21.30 -41.11 -17.60
CA LEU A 119 -21.78 -40.14 -18.57
C LEU A 119 -23.15 -40.52 -19.13
N TYR A 120 -24.10 -39.57 -19.18
CA TYR A 120 -25.07 -39.45 -20.28
C TYR A 120 -25.78 -38.07 -20.29
N VAL A 121 -25.83 -37.44 -21.47
CA VAL A 121 -26.70 -36.33 -21.91
C VAL A 121 -27.25 -36.83 -23.26
N PRO A 122 -28.53 -36.66 -23.71
CA PRO A 122 -29.34 -35.43 -23.64
C PRO A 122 -30.90 -35.56 -23.59
N SER A 123 -31.54 -34.37 -23.48
CA SER A 123 -32.75 -33.92 -24.22
C SER A 123 -34.13 -33.86 -23.54
N ALA A 124 -34.69 -32.63 -23.66
CA ALA A 124 -36.07 -32.18 -23.92
C ALA A 124 -37.30 -33.02 -23.50
N GLY A 125 -38.26 -32.35 -22.84
CA GLY A 125 -39.64 -32.84 -22.70
C GLY A 125 -40.56 -31.85 -21.97
N SER A 126 -41.49 -31.28 -22.73
CA SER A 126 -42.56 -30.35 -22.35
C SER A 126 -43.78 -31.03 -21.69
N HIS A 127 -44.72 -30.18 -21.25
CA HIS A 127 -46.08 -30.44 -20.68
C HIS A 127 -46.11 -30.56 -19.14
N GLY A 128 -47.00 -29.88 -18.41
CA GLY A 128 -48.16 -29.07 -18.77
C GLY A 128 -49.23 -29.23 -17.69
N THR A 129 -49.96 -28.15 -17.38
CA THR A 129 -51.24 -28.09 -16.63
C THR A 129 -51.17 -28.50 -15.15
N GLY A 130 -51.88 -27.93 -14.18
CA GLY A 130 -53.03 -27.02 -14.08
C GLY A 130 -53.60 -27.30 -12.67
N LEU A 131 -53.83 -26.30 -11.81
CA LEU A 131 -55.14 -25.88 -11.27
C LEU A 131 -54.81 -25.21 -9.92
N SER A 132 -55.08 -23.92 -9.76
CA SER A 132 -56.31 -23.39 -9.15
C SER A 132 -56.50 -23.81 -7.69
N GLU A 133 -56.20 -22.91 -6.76
CA GLU A 133 -57.21 -22.52 -5.77
C GLU A 133 -57.01 -21.06 -5.33
N LYS A 134 -58.04 -20.27 -5.60
CA LYS A 134 -58.23 -18.92 -5.08
C LYS A 134 -58.77 -19.04 -3.66
N THR A 135 -58.20 -18.29 -2.72
CA THR A 135 -58.99 -17.77 -1.60
C THR A 135 -58.59 -16.32 -1.32
N CYS A 136 -59.61 -15.47 -1.34
CA CYS A 136 -59.57 -14.03 -1.18
C CYS A 136 -59.26 -13.57 0.24
N TYR A 137 -58.49 -12.48 0.33
CA TYR A 137 -58.59 -11.32 1.23
C TYR A 137 -58.82 -11.53 2.73
N LEU A 138 -57.91 -10.97 3.53
CA LEU A 138 -58.19 -9.82 4.41
C LEU A 138 -56.86 -9.22 4.89
N GLY A 139 -56.69 -7.92 4.65
CA GLY A 139 -55.51 -7.17 5.06
C GLY A 139 -55.40 -7.07 6.58
N HIS A 140 -54.17 -7.22 7.07
CA HIS A 140 -53.76 -6.73 8.38
C HIS A 140 -52.38 -6.10 8.23
N GLY A 141 -52.31 -4.79 8.51
CA GLY A 141 -51.06 -4.04 8.54
C GLY A 141 -50.04 -4.69 9.47
N GLY A 142 -48.80 -4.77 9.00
CA GLY A 142 -47.68 -5.29 9.76
C GLY A 142 -47.39 -4.38 10.94
N TYR A 143 -47.69 -4.86 12.15
CA TYR A 143 -47.12 -4.31 13.37
C TYR A 143 -45.68 -4.82 13.50
N SER A 144 -44.71 -3.92 13.69
CA SER A 144 -43.33 -4.29 13.96
C SER A 144 -43.23 -5.14 15.24
N ALA A 145 -42.23 -6.03 15.31
CA ALA A 145 -41.99 -6.85 16.51
C ALA A 145 -41.75 -5.99 17.78
N VAL A 146 -41.30 -4.74 17.61
CA VAL A 146 -41.20 -3.73 18.68
C VAL A 146 -42.58 -3.30 19.18
N GLY A 147 -43.60 -3.25 18.32
CA GLY A 147 -44.99 -3.10 18.73
C GLY A 147 -45.47 -4.26 19.61
N PHE A 148 -45.03 -5.49 19.32
CA PHE A 148 -45.36 -6.67 20.11
C PHE A 148 -44.66 -6.68 21.49
N VAL A 149 -43.41 -6.21 21.56
CA VAL A 149 -42.65 -6.05 22.80
C VAL A 149 -43.17 -4.86 23.62
N LYS A 150 -43.50 -3.72 23.00
CA LYS A 150 -44.18 -2.59 23.65
C LYS A 150 -45.54 -2.99 24.24
N ILE A 151 -46.35 -3.74 23.48
CA ILE A 151 -47.68 -4.20 23.94
C ILE A 151 -47.57 -5.18 25.11
N HIS A 152 -46.60 -6.11 25.10
CA HIS A 152 -46.44 -7.07 26.19
C HIS A 152 -45.76 -6.47 27.43
N ILE A 153 -44.85 -5.52 27.30
CA ILE A 153 -44.26 -4.79 28.43
C ILE A 153 -45.32 -3.87 29.08
N PHE A 154 -46.12 -3.15 28.29
CA PHE A 154 -47.27 -2.39 28.81
C PHE A 154 -48.31 -3.29 29.50
N SER A 155 -48.55 -4.49 28.96
CA SER A 155 -49.46 -5.48 29.57
C SER A 155 -48.91 -6.05 30.89
N LEU A 156 -47.59 -6.23 31.01
CA LEU A 156 -46.94 -6.66 32.26
C LEU A 156 -46.96 -5.57 33.33
N VAL A 157 -46.77 -4.30 32.94
CA VAL A 157 -46.87 -3.14 33.83
C VAL A 157 -48.32 -2.91 34.29
N ALA A 158 -49.30 -3.17 33.43
CA ALA A 158 -50.72 -3.16 33.80
C ALA A 158 -51.09 -4.33 34.74
N PHE A 159 -50.49 -5.52 34.55
CA PHE A 159 -50.70 -6.69 35.41
C PHE A 159 -50.15 -6.50 36.83
N GLN A 160 -49.08 -5.72 37.01
CA GLN A 160 -48.58 -5.33 38.34
C GLN A 160 -49.47 -4.33 39.07
N ARG A 161 -50.44 -3.69 38.39
CA ARG A 161 -51.43 -2.76 38.99
C ARG A 161 -52.77 -3.42 39.35
N GLY A 162 -52.87 -4.75 39.27
CA GLY A 162 -53.88 -5.53 39.99
C GLY A 162 -55.33 -5.31 39.57
N GLN A 163 -55.73 -5.78 38.38
CA GLN A 163 -57.13 -6.12 38.07
C GLN A 163 -57.19 -7.29 37.07
N GLY A 164 -57.95 -8.35 37.37
CA GLY A 164 -58.40 -9.34 36.38
C GLY A 164 -58.12 -10.83 36.68
N THR A 165 -59.17 -11.59 36.95
CA THR A 165 -59.24 -13.00 37.37
C THR A 165 -59.00 -14.01 36.22
N ILE A 166 -58.55 -15.22 36.59
CA ILE A 166 -58.19 -16.36 35.72
C ILE A 166 -59.39 -17.28 35.37
N LEU A 167 -59.44 -17.75 34.12
CA LEU A 167 -59.94 -19.07 33.67
C LEU A 167 -58.79 -19.64 32.81
N GLY A 168 -58.17 -20.82 32.95
CA GLY A 168 -58.50 -22.09 33.59
C GLY A 168 -58.28 -23.19 32.54
N VAL A 169 -57.06 -23.75 32.40
CA VAL A 169 -56.80 -24.94 31.56
C VAL A 169 -55.81 -25.87 32.24
N ASN A 170 -56.21 -27.14 32.38
CA ASN A 170 -55.48 -28.25 32.97
C ASN A 170 -54.48 -28.88 31.99
N GLY A 171 -53.37 -29.38 32.57
CA GLY A 171 -52.77 -30.67 32.20
C GLY A 171 -51.63 -30.67 31.18
N CYS A 172 -50.39 -30.88 31.63
CA CYS A 172 -49.61 -32.10 31.33
C CYS A 172 -48.23 -32.07 32.04
N LYS A 173 -47.86 -33.20 32.62
CA LYS A 173 -46.60 -33.46 33.34
C LYS A 173 -45.55 -34.01 32.37
N ALA A 174 -44.29 -33.58 32.49
CA ALA A 174 -43.12 -34.44 32.20
C ALA A 174 -41.83 -33.96 32.88
N SER A 175 -41.37 -34.80 33.82
CA SER A 175 -40.03 -35.15 34.32
C SER A 175 -38.80 -34.24 34.16
N ARG A 176 -38.12 -33.99 35.30
CA ARG A 176 -36.73 -33.51 35.43
C ARG A 176 -35.74 -34.67 35.42
N LYS A 177 -34.59 -34.51 34.75
CA LYS A 177 -33.27 -34.93 35.27
C LYS A 177 -32.24 -33.82 34.97
N GLY A 178 -31.44 -33.51 35.98
CA GLY A 178 -30.71 -32.25 36.15
C GLY A 178 -29.40 -32.11 35.35
N ALA A 179 -29.00 -30.85 35.19
CA ALA A 179 -27.71 -30.44 34.67
C ALA A 179 -27.00 -29.58 35.71
N THR A 180 -25.79 -29.98 36.08
CA THR A 180 -24.79 -29.18 36.79
C THR A 180 -24.26 -28.09 35.84
N LEU A 181 -24.31 -26.84 36.30
CA LEU A 181 -23.83 -25.63 35.60
C LEU A 181 -22.31 -25.65 35.48
N GLY A 182 -21.81 -25.66 34.24
CA GLY A 182 -20.40 -25.42 33.91
C GLY A 182 -20.22 -24.01 33.34
N ASN A 183 -19.64 -23.11 34.14
CA ASN A 183 -19.39 -21.69 33.82
C ASN A 183 -18.23 -21.42 32.85
N GLY A 184 -17.65 -22.44 32.19
CA GLY A 184 -16.44 -22.28 31.36
C GLY A 184 -16.61 -22.58 29.87
N ARG A 185 -17.83 -22.87 29.38
CA ARG A 185 -18.07 -23.37 28.00
C ARG A 185 -18.92 -22.47 27.11
N VAL A 186 -19.31 -21.29 27.59
CA VAL A 186 -20.33 -20.44 26.95
C VAL A 186 -19.76 -19.23 26.20
N ALA A 187 -18.52 -18.81 26.51
CA ALA A 187 -17.89 -17.62 25.91
C ALA A 187 -17.41 -17.77 24.45
N TRP A 188 -17.25 -18.99 23.94
CA TRP A 188 -16.53 -19.27 22.68
C TRP A 188 -17.39 -19.43 21.42
N ARG A 189 -18.67 -19.07 21.49
CA ARG A 189 -19.67 -19.60 20.57
C ARG A 189 -20.34 -18.55 19.72
N ASN A 190 -19.76 -17.36 19.49
CA ASN A 190 -20.63 -16.19 19.32
C ASN A 190 -20.13 -14.96 18.56
N ASP A 191 -18.91 -14.99 18.09
CA ASP A 191 -18.40 -14.02 17.10
C ASP A 191 -18.78 -14.41 15.66
N MET A 192 -19.41 -15.58 15.50
CA MET A 192 -19.58 -16.30 14.25
C MET A 192 -20.75 -15.89 13.34
N ASN A 193 -21.80 -15.15 13.73
CA ASN A 193 -22.96 -14.79 12.87
C ASN A 193 -22.82 -13.37 12.33
N LEU A 194 -22.24 -12.44 13.09
CA LEU A 194 -21.81 -11.16 12.52
C LEU A 194 -20.59 -11.40 11.63
N ALA A 195 -19.61 -12.20 12.08
CA ALA A 195 -18.57 -12.67 11.18
C ALA A 195 -19.13 -13.51 10.02
N GLN A 196 -20.19 -14.33 10.19
CA GLN A 196 -20.83 -15.01 9.05
C GLN A 196 -21.53 -14.02 8.12
N MET A 197 -22.21 -13.00 8.62
CA MET A 197 -22.82 -11.96 7.81
C MET A 197 -21.75 -11.25 6.98
N LEU A 198 -20.67 -10.83 7.64
CA LEU A 198 -19.53 -10.17 7.00
C LEU A 198 -18.85 -11.12 6.02
N ARG A 199 -18.72 -12.42 6.32
CA ARG A 199 -18.23 -13.44 5.39
C ARG A 199 -19.13 -13.59 4.16
N LEU A 200 -20.44 -13.66 4.33
CA LEU A 200 -21.40 -13.76 3.22
C LEU A 200 -21.40 -12.48 2.36
N LEU A 201 -21.21 -11.31 2.96
CA LEU A 201 -21.00 -10.05 2.23
C LEU A 201 -19.64 -10.05 1.51
N SER A 202 -18.60 -10.55 2.17
CA SER A 202 -17.25 -10.73 1.62
C SER A 202 -17.18 -11.73 0.47
N ASP A 203 -17.97 -12.80 0.50
CA ASP A 203 -18.11 -13.74 -0.63
C ASP A 203 -18.63 -13.03 -1.88
N LYS A 204 -19.36 -11.92 -1.68
CA LYS A 204 -19.86 -11.04 -2.73
C LYS A 204 -19.04 -9.76 -2.89
N ALA A 205 -17.81 -9.71 -2.37
CA ALA A 205 -16.98 -8.50 -2.40
C ALA A 205 -16.84 -7.94 -3.83
N ASN A 206 -16.73 -8.82 -4.84
CA ASN A 206 -16.63 -8.45 -6.26
C ASN A 206 -17.89 -7.81 -6.85
N GLU A 207 -19.06 -8.01 -6.23
CA GLU A 207 -20.34 -7.43 -6.65
C GLU A 207 -20.61 -6.07 -5.99
N LEU A 208 -19.93 -5.78 -4.88
CA LEU A 208 -20.08 -4.53 -4.13
C LEU A 208 -19.15 -3.44 -4.66
N THR A 209 -19.66 -2.22 -4.79
CA THR A 209 -18.86 -1.03 -5.12
C THR A 209 -17.95 -0.62 -3.96
N ASN A 210 -16.91 0.19 -4.23
CA ASN A 210 -16.03 0.70 -3.16
C ASN A 210 -16.79 1.53 -2.10
N ILE A 211 -17.82 2.26 -2.52
CA ILE A 211 -18.68 3.02 -1.60
C ILE A 211 -19.50 2.07 -0.71
N GLU A 212 -20.01 0.97 -1.25
CA GLU A 212 -20.73 -0.04 -0.47
C GLU A 212 -19.80 -0.76 0.51
N ILE A 213 -18.57 -1.07 0.09
CA ILE A 213 -17.54 -1.64 0.97
C ILE A 213 -17.24 -0.67 2.13
N LEU A 214 -17.00 0.62 1.86
CA LEU A 214 -16.77 1.61 2.92
C LEU A 214 -17.97 1.74 3.86
N LYS A 215 -19.20 1.66 3.35
CA LYS A 215 -20.40 1.64 4.21
C LYS A 215 -20.45 0.41 5.12
N VAL A 216 -20.04 -0.75 4.62
CA VAL A 216 -19.98 -1.98 5.43
C VAL A 216 -18.93 -1.84 6.52
N THR A 217 -17.72 -1.41 6.17
CA THR A 217 -16.62 -1.30 7.14
C THR A 217 -16.85 -0.17 8.14
N GLY A 218 -17.38 0.97 7.71
CA GLY A 218 -17.77 2.07 8.60
C GLY A 218 -18.90 1.69 9.55
N TRP A 219 -19.90 0.94 9.09
CA TRP A 219 -20.94 0.42 9.98
C TRP A 219 -20.37 -0.52 11.06
N VAL A 220 -19.33 -1.31 10.75
CA VAL A 220 -18.68 -2.15 11.77
C VAL A 220 -18.01 -1.28 12.84
N VAL A 221 -17.38 -0.17 12.48
CA VAL A 221 -16.81 0.79 13.44
C VAL A 221 -17.91 1.38 14.33
N GLU A 222 -18.98 1.91 13.73
CA GLU A 222 -20.12 2.45 14.47
C GLU A 222 -20.74 1.42 15.42
N TYR A 223 -20.87 0.17 14.97
CA TYR A 223 -21.39 -0.92 15.78
C TYR A 223 -20.49 -1.23 16.98
N GLN A 224 -19.16 -1.22 16.80
CA GLN A 224 -18.19 -1.43 17.88
C GLN A 224 -18.24 -0.32 18.93
N ASP A 225 -18.24 0.94 18.50
CA ASP A 225 -18.34 2.08 19.39
C ASP A 225 -19.64 2.03 20.20
N ASN A 226 -20.74 1.68 19.55
CA ASN A 226 -22.01 1.46 20.24
C ASN A 226 -21.89 0.37 21.31
N LEU A 227 -21.28 -0.78 21.02
CA LEU A 227 -21.09 -1.83 22.03
C LEU A 227 -20.23 -1.36 23.21
N ILE A 228 -19.14 -0.65 22.96
CA ILE A 228 -18.24 -0.12 24.01
C ILE A 228 -19.00 0.88 24.89
N ASN A 229 -19.75 1.80 24.28
CA ASN A 229 -20.60 2.76 25.00
C ASN A 229 -21.67 2.09 25.87
N LEU A 230 -22.13 0.90 25.46
CA LEU A 230 -23.06 0.06 26.22
C LEU A 230 -22.39 -0.73 27.36
N GLY A 231 -21.07 -0.57 27.56
CA GLY A 231 -20.30 -1.23 28.62
C GLY A 231 -19.84 -2.65 28.27
N VAL A 232 -19.79 -2.98 26.98
CA VAL A 232 -19.09 -4.19 26.49
C VAL A 232 -17.59 -3.95 26.57
N ASP A 233 -16.87 -4.97 27.02
CA ASP A 233 -15.41 -4.93 27.06
C ASP A 233 -14.84 -4.69 25.65
N GLU A 234 -13.84 -3.80 25.55
CA GLU A 234 -13.24 -3.38 24.28
C GLU A 234 -12.71 -4.58 23.47
N THR A 235 -12.07 -5.54 24.14
CA THR A 235 -11.55 -6.75 23.48
C THR A 235 -12.67 -7.62 22.90
N LEU A 236 -13.86 -7.58 23.50
CA LEU A 236 -15.03 -8.31 23.02
C LEU A 236 -15.76 -7.55 21.90
N ALA A 237 -15.73 -6.22 21.91
CA ALA A 237 -16.29 -5.41 20.83
C ALA A 237 -15.44 -5.54 19.54
N GLN A 238 -14.11 -5.63 19.68
CA GLN A 238 -13.18 -5.67 18.56
C GLN A 238 -13.14 -7.01 17.80
N VAL A 239 -13.70 -8.10 18.35
CA VAL A 239 -13.58 -9.47 17.78
C VAL A 239 -14.03 -9.56 16.31
N CYS A 240 -15.02 -8.76 15.91
CA CYS A 240 -15.49 -8.75 14.51
C CYS A 240 -14.45 -8.15 13.55
N SER A 241 -13.73 -7.11 13.97
CA SER A 241 -12.64 -6.50 13.20
C SER A 241 -11.43 -7.42 13.11
N GLU A 242 -11.17 -8.21 14.15
CA GLU A 242 -10.04 -9.15 14.22
C GLU A 242 -10.34 -10.53 13.59
N SER A 243 -11.59 -10.81 13.23
CA SER A 243 -12.02 -12.12 12.72
C SER A 243 -11.53 -12.47 11.31
N GLY A 244 -10.95 -11.51 10.59
CA GLY A 244 -10.61 -11.62 9.16
C GLY A 244 -11.83 -11.68 8.23
N ALA A 245 -13.06 -11.59 8.75
CA ALA A 245 -14.28 -11.73 7.95
C ALA A 245 -14.45 -10.63 6.89
N MET A 246 -13.84 -9.45 7.10
CA MET A 246 -13.87 -8.32 6.17
C MET A 246 -12.68 -8.30 5.20
N ASP A 247 -11.72 -9.22 5.32
CA ASP A 247 -10.52 -9.21 4.48
C ASP A 247 -10.82 -9.24 2.98
N PRO A 248 -11.76 -10.07 2.47
CA PRO A 248 -12.08 -10.03 1.04
C PRO A 248 -12.68 -8.70 0.57
N LEU A 249 -13.48 -8.02 1.42
CA LEU A 249 -14.00 -6.68 1.11
C LEU A 249 -12.87 -5.64 1.06
N MET A 250 -12.02 -5.63 2.08
CA MET A 250 -10.88 -4.72 2.16
C MET A 250 -9.91 -4.93 0.99
N ASN A 251 -9.60 -6.19 0.65
CA ASN A 251 -8.76 -6.54 -0.50
C ASN A 251 -9.40 -6.07 -1.81
N ALA A 252 -10.69 -6.34 -2.04
CA ALA A 252 -11.39 -5.90 -3.24
C ALA A 252 -11.40 -4.37 -3.38
N TYR A 253 -11.57 -3.64 -2.29
CA TYR A 253 -11.47 -2.17 -2.29
C TYR A 253 -10.06 -1.72 -2.68
N VAL A 254 -9.03 -2.28 -2.01
CA VAL A 254 -7.62 -1.92 -2.23
C VAL A 254 -7.21 -2.21 -3.67
N GLU A 255 -7.51 -3.40 -4.19
CA GLU A 255 -7.19 -3.81 -5.56
C GLU A 255 -7.83 -2.87 -6.59
N ARG A 256 -9.09 -2.47 -6.38
CA ARG A 256 -9.77 -1.53 -7.28
C ARG A 256 -9.21 -0.12 -7.18
N MET A 257 -8.88 0.33 -5.97
CA MET A 257 -8.23 1.63 -5.75
C MET A 257 -6.88 1.70 -6.48
N GLN A 258 -6.04 0.68 -6.31
CA GLN A 258 -4.76 0.56 -7.01
C GLN A 258 -4.95 0.47 -8.53
N SER A 259 -5.85 -0.38 -9.01
CA SER A 259 -6.13 -0.54 -10.45
C SER A 259 -6.61 0.76 -11.10
N THR A 260 -7.49 1.49 -10.43
CA THR A 260 -8.04 2.77 -10.92
C THR A 260 -6.96 3.83 -10.95
N THR A 261 -6.17 3.94 -9.89
CA THR A 261 -5.06 4.89 -9.79
C THR A 261 -3.98 4.58 -10.81
N ARG A 262 -3.68 3.30 -11.05
CA ARG A 262 -2.76 2.83 -12.10
C ARG A 262 -3.20 3.24 -13.49
N LYS A 263 -4.45 2.97 -13.85
CA LYS A 263 -5.01 3.40 -15.14
C LYS A 263 -4.94 4.92 -15.28
N TRP A 264 -5.25 5.64 -14.21
CA TRP A 264 -5.21 7.09 -14.19
C TRP A 264 -3.79 7.63 -14.45
N TYR A 265 -2.79 7.22 -13.66
CA TYR A 265 -1.45 7.80 -13.82
C TYR A 265 -0.81 7.40 -15.15
N LEU A 266 -1.06 6.20 -15.67
CA LEU A 266 -0.55 5.80 -16.98
C LEU A 266 -1.12 6.67 -18.10
N ASN A 267 -2.41 7.02 -18.03
CA ASN A 267 -3.03 7.93 -18.99
C ASN A 267 -2.47 9.34 -18.90
N ILE A 268 -2.19 9.83 -17.68
CA ILE A 268 -1.60 11.16 -17.48
C ILE A 268 -0.16 11.19 -18.01
N LEU A 269 0.67 10.20 -17.70
CA LEU A 269 2.03 10.10 -18.22
C LEU A 269 2.07 10.00 -19.74
N GLU A 270 1.08 9.34 -20.36
CA GLU A 270 0.95 9.31 -21.82
C GLU A 270 0.55 10.69 -22.39
N ASN A 271 -0.40 11.36 -21.74
CA ASN A 271 -0.83 12.70 -22.15
C ASN A 271 0.32 13.73 -22.03
N ASP A 272 1.15 13.62 -21.00
CA ASP A 272 2.36 14.44 -20.78
C ASP A 272 3.40 14.31 -21.92
N LYS A 273 3.32 13.28 -22.79
CA LYS A 273 4.17 13.20 -23.99
C LYS A 273 3.73 14.15 -25.10
N THR A 274 2.45 14.53 -25.11
CA THR A 274 1.85 15.32 -26.18
C THR A 274 1.71 16.79 -25.82
N GLN A 275 1.85 17.13 -24.53
CA GLN A 275 1.74 18.50 -24.03
C GLN A 275 3.12 19.01 -23.59
N PRO A 276 3.48 20.25 -23.93
CA PRO A 276 4.72 20.84 -23.43
C PRO A 276 4.63 21.02 -21.91
N PRO A 277 5.77 20.91 -21.19
CA PRO A 277 5.81 21.22 -19.77
C PRO A 277 5.35 22.64 -19.47
N LYS A 278 4.80 22.83 -18.28
CA LYS A 278 4.48 24.16 -17.76
C LYS A 278 5.71 24.77 -17.11
N SER A 279 5.70 26.08 -16.94
CA SER A 279 6.78 26.82 -16.27
C SER A 279 6.22 27.60 -15.07
N THR A 280 6.99 27.64 -13.99
CA THR A 280 6.74 28.52 -12.84
C THR A 280 7.11 29.98 -13.16
N GLU A 281 6.81 30.92 -12.25
CA GLU A 281 7.17 32.33 -12.44
C GLU A 281 8.68 32.56 -12.59
N ASP A 282 9.50 31.71 -11.98
CA ASP A 282 10.96 31.73 -12.04
C ASP A 282 11.55 30.83 -13.14
N GLY A 283 10.72 30.28 -14.04
CA GLY A 283 11.17 29.55 -15.23
C GLY A 283 11.29 28.03 -15.07
N LYS A 284 11.05 27.47 -13.87
CA LYS A 284 11.21 26.03 -13.60
C LYS A 284 10.12 25.23 -14.27
N LEU A 285 10.53 24.19 -15.01
CA LEU A 285 9.60 23.36 -15.75
C LEU A 285 8.97 22.29 -14.84
N TYR A 286 7.70 22.00 -15.05
CA TYR A 286 6.97 20.98 -14.32
C TYR A 286 5.79 20.44 -15.12
N THR A 287 5.26 19.28 -14.72
CA THR A 287 3.97 18.79 -15.19
C THR A 287 3.00 18.62 -14.02
N PRO A 288 1.67 18.81 -14.20
CA PRO A 288 0.71 18.68 -13.11
C PRO A 288 0.58 17.25 -12.55
N ALA A 289 1.04 16.25 -13.30
CA ALA A 289 0.85 14.83 -13.01
C ALA A 289 1.24 14.42 -11.58
N ALA A 290 2.40 14.89 -11.12
CA ALA A 290 2.93 14.61 -9.79
C ALA A 290 1.99 15.12 -8.67
N VAL A 291 1.58 16.38 -8.75
CA VAL A 291 0.72 17.02 -7.74
C VAL A 291 -0.65 16.34 -7.69
N ASP A 292 -1.23 16.01 -8.84
CA ASP A 292 -2.52 15.35 -8.92
C ASP A 292 -2.47 13.93 -8.33
N LEU A 293 -1.37 13.19 -8.53
CA LEU A 293 -1.20 11.86 -7.94
C LEU A 293 -1.27 11.95 -6.41
N PHE A 294 -0.45 12.80 -5.80
CA PHE A 294 -0.42 12.91 -4.34
C PHE A 294 -1.71 13.47 -3.76
N ARG A 295 -2.41 14.37 -4.46
CA ARG A 295 -3.75 14.81 -4.07
C ARG A 295 -4.71 13.63 -3.97
N ILE A 296 -4.71 12.73 -4.96
CA ILE A 296 -5.54 11.52 -4.97
C ILE A 296 -5.14 10.56 -3.82
N LEU A 297 -3.84 10.36 -3.59
CA LEU A 297 -3.37 9.47 -2.52
C LEU A 297 -3.76 9.98 -1.12
N VAL A 298 -3.60 11.28 -0.88
CA VAL A 298 -4.06 11.93 0.37
C VAL A 298 -5.57 11.78 0.55
N GLU A 299 -6.35 11.94 -0.52
CA GLU A 299 -7.80 11.77 -0.48
C GLU A 299 -8.20 10.34 -0.07
N TYR A 300 -7.50 9.31 -0.57
CA TYR A 300 -7.76 7.93 -0.14
C TYR A 300 -7.47 7.69 1.34
N VAL A 301 -6.38 8.24 1.88
CA VAL A 301 -6.07 8.16 3.31
C VAL A 301 -7.18 8.81 4.13
N GLN A 302 -7.60 10.02 3.74
CA GLN A 302 -8.63 10.76 4.47
C GLN A 302 -9.99 10.06 4.44
N ILE A 303 -10.43 9.58 3.25
CA ILE A 303 -11.71 8.86 3.11
C ILE A 303 -11.74 7.62 4.01
N VAL A 304 -10.66 6.83 4.02
CA VAL A 304 -10.61 5.59 4.79
C VAL A 304 -10.53 5.87 6.28
N ARG A 305 -9.73 6.86 6.69
CA ARG A 305 -9.62 7.32 8.07
C ARG A 305 -10.98 7.73 8.65
N ASP A 306 -11.79 8.45 7.87
CA ASP A 306 -13.06 9.00 8.36
C ASP A 306 -14.21 7.98 8.35
N ASN A 307 -14.09 6.87 7.61
CA ASN A 307 -15.22 6.00 7.29
C ASN A 307 -14.95 4.50 7.49
N SER A 308 -13.80 4.09 8.04
CA SER A 308 -13.42 2.67 8.09
C SER A 308 -12.52 2.36 9.29
N THR A 309 -12.18 1.08 9.44
CA THR A 309 -11.33 0.56 10.51
C THR A 309 -9.84 0.92 10.32
N ASP A 310 -9.09 0.93 11.42
CA ASP A 310 -7.62 1.12 11.40
C ASP A 310 -6.90 0.05 10.56
N VAL A 311 -7.42 -1.18 10.55
CA VAL A 311 -6.91 -2.28 9.70
C VAL A 311 -7.00 -1.89 8.22
N MET A 312 -8.10 -1.24 7.82
CA MET A 312 -8.27 -0.76 6.45
C MET A 312 -7.31 0.39 6.16
N LEU A 313 -7.12 1.32 7.09
CA LEU A 313 -6.15 2.42 6.95
C LEU A 313 -4.72 1.89 6.78
N TYR A 314 -4.34 0.88 7.56
CA TYR A 314 -3.06 0.17 7.43
C TYR A 314 -2.89 -0.46 6.04
N ARG A 315 -3.91 -1.17 5.54
CA ARG A 315 -3.90 -1.75 4.18
C ARG A 315 -3.79 -0.67 3.11
N ILE A 316 -4.40 0.48 3.31
CA ILE A 316 -4.32 1.62 2.39
C ILE A 316 -2.93 2.26 2.41
N ALA A 317 -2.29 2.39 3.57
CA ALA A 317 -0.91 2.86 3.66
C ALA A 317 0.04 1.98 2.83
N LEU A 318 -0.05 0.65 2.98
CA LEU A 318 0.73 -0.31 2.18
C LEU A 318 0.41 -0.20 0.68
N ALA A 319 -0.88 -0.06 0.33
CA ALA A 319 -1.30 0.06 -1.05
C ALA A 319 -0.75 1.32 -1.73
N ILE A 320 -0.76 2.45 -1.01
CA ILE A 320 -0.24 3.74 -1.48
C ILE A 320 1.27 3.66 -1.70
N ILE A 321 2.02 3.03 -0.78
CA ILE A 321 3.46 2.76 -0.97
C ILE A 321 3.69 2.02 -2.29
N GLN A 322 2.90 0.96 -2.56
CA GLN A 322 3.01 0.23 -3.82
C GLN A 322 2.65 1.10 -5.03
N VAL A 323 1.61 1.93 -4.96
CA VAL A 323 1.26 2.86 -6.05
C VAL A 323 2.40 3.83 -6.35
N MET A 324 3.08 4.36 -5.32
CA MET A 324 4.23 5.24 -5.49
C MET A 324 5.38 4.53 -6.20
N ILE A 325 5.69 3.29 -5.78
CA ILE A 325 6.73 2.45 -6.41
C ILE A 325 6.38 2.15 -7.87
N ASP A 326 5.13 1.76 -8.14
CA ASP A 326 4.68 1.44 -9.50
C ASP A 326 4.67 2.66 -10.42
N PHE A 327 4.37 3.84 -9.88
CA PHE A 327 4.44 5.11 -10.60
C PHE A 327 5.89 5.45 -10.98
N GLN A 328 6.83 5.32 -10.04
CA GLN A 328 8.26 5.47 -10.32
C GLN A 328 8.74 4.48 -11.38
N GLY A 329 8.27 3.22 -11.31
CA GLY A 329 8.56 2.20 -12.32
C GLY A 329 8.09 2.61 -13.71
N ALA A 330 6.91 3.22 -13.83
CA ALA A 330 6.38 3.74 -15.09
C ALA A 330 7.19 4.95 -15.61
N GLU A 331 7.65 5.83 -14.73
CA GLU A 331 8.56 6.93 -15.11
C GLU A 331 9.91 6.41 -15.59
N ARG A 332 10.52 5.43 -14.90
CA ARG A 332 11.77 4.81 -15.34
C ARG A 332 11.64 4.12 -16.68
N GLN A 333 10.53 3.42 -16.94
CA GLN A 333 10.27 2.81 -18.24
C GLN A 333 10.29 3.85 -19.37
N ARG A 334 9.83 5.08 -19.11
CA ARG A 334 9.91 6.18 -20.09
C ARG A 334 11.37 6.59 -20.36
N LEU A 335 12.25 6.54 -19.36
CA LEU A 335 13.68 6.88 -19.50
C LEU A 335 14.48 5.82 -20.29
N GLU A 336 13.94 4.62 -20.50
CA GLU A 336 14.59 3.57 -21.31
C GLU A 336 14.65 3.93 -22.82
N GLY A 337 13.71 4.73 -23.33
CA GLY A 337 13.67 5.16 -24.74
C GLY A 337 14.79 6.14 -25.11
N PRO A 338 15.05 6.41 -26.41
CA PRO A 338 16.05 7.38 -26.85
C PRO A 338 15.83 8.77 -26.25
N ALA A 339 16.91 9.47 -25.86
CA ALA A 339 16.80 10.77 -25.20
C ALA A 339 16.16 11.84 -26.12
N SER A 340 16.45 11.74 -27.41
CA SER A 340 15.86 12.58 -28.46
C SER A 340 14.34 12.45 -28.63
N GLU A 341 13.76 11.28 -28.30
CA GLU A 341 12.30 11.08 -28.35
C GLU A 341 11.59 11.72 -27.14
N ILE A 342 12.29 11.85 -26.01
CA ILE A 342 11.74 12.47 -24.80
C ILE A 342 11.86 13.99 -24.88
N GLY A 343 13.02 14.49 -25.31
CA GLY A 343 13.32 15.92 -25.40
C GLY A 343 13.82 16.53 -24.09
N LEU A 344 14.47 17.69 -24.22
CA LEU A 344 15.15 18.38 -23.11
C LEU A 344 14.19 18.90 -22.05
N GLU A 345 13.18 19.66 -22.46
CA GLU A 345 12.20 20.26 -21.55
C GLU A 345 11.43 19.21 -20.72
N PRO A 346 10.92 18.10 -21.30
CA PRO A 346 10.24 17.08 -20.50
C PRO A 346 11.14 16.36 -19.50
N LEU A 347 12.43 16.17 -19.80
CA LEU A 347 13.39 15.64 -18.82
C LEU A 347 13.63 16.63 -17.68
N CYS A 348 13.78 17.92 -18.00
CA CYS A 348 13.90 18.98 -16.99
C CYS A 348 12.68 19.01 -16.06
N ALA A 349 11.47 18.92 -16.63
CA ALA A 349 10.24 18.84 -15.85
C ALA A 349 10.18 17.57 -14.98
N MET A 350 10.62 16.42 -15.52
CA MET A 350 10.67 15.15 -14.76
C MET A 350 11.61 15.25 -13.56
N ILE A 351 12.77 15.89 -13.70
CA ILE A 351 13.72 16.14 -12.60
C ILE A 351 13.02 16.91 -11.47
N ASN A 352 12.40 18.06 -11.79
CA ASN A 352 11.74 18.90 -10.79
C ASN A 352 10.52 18.21 -10.16
N ASN A 353 9.69 17.57 -11.00
CA ASN A 353 8.53 16.82 -10.55
C ASN A 353 8.92 15.77 -9.51
N ASN A 354 9.99 15.02 -9.75
CA ASN A 354 10.42 13.94 -8.86
C ASN A 354 11.03 14.45 -7.54
N LEU A 355 11.69 15.61 -7.54
CA LEU A 355 12.03 16.29 -6.28
C LEU A 355 10.76 16.67 -5.51
N ARG A 356 9.75 17.20 -6.20
CA ARG A 356 8.49 17.55 -5.55
C ARG A 356 7.72 16.32 -5.07
N CYS A 357 7.76 15.21 -5.81
CA CYS A 357 7.21 13.93 -5.40
C CYS A 357 7.87 13.43 -4.11
N TYR A 358 9.19 13.59 -3.96
CA TYR A 358 9.88 13.24 -2.71
C TYR A 358 9.31 14.03 -1.52
N ASP A 359 9.16 15.35 -1.65
CA ASP A 359 8.62 16.18 -0.57
C ASP A 359 7.16 15.80 -0.24
N LEU A 360 6.31 15.67 -1.26
CA LEU A 360 4.91 15.27 -1.11
C LEU A 360 4.77 13.86 -0.52
N ALA A 361 5.66 12.94 -0.88
CA ALA A 361 5.72 11.59 -0.33
C ALA A 361 6.08 11.60 1.15
N MET A 362 7.02 12.46 1.57
CA MET A 362 7.38 12.62 2.97
C MET A 362 6.22 13.23 3.78
N GLU A 363 5.54 14.25 3.24
CA GLU A 363 4.33 14.83 3.86
C GLU A 363 3.21 13.80 4.01
N LEU A 364 2.94 13.02 2.96
CA LEU A 364 1.97 11.92 2.97
C LEU A 364 2.36 10.83 3.97
N SER A 365 3.64 10.44 4.01
CA SER A 365 4.16 9.47 4.97
C SER A 365 3.91 9.92 6.40
N ASN A 366 4.29 11.16 6.75
CA ASN A 366 4.15 11.68 8.11
C ASN A 366 2.67 11.70 8.53
N SER A 367 1.81 12.28 7.69
CA SER A 367 0.38 12.37 7.99
C SER A 367 -0.32 11.00 8.06
N THR A 368 0.12 10.02 7.25
CA THR A 368 -0.43 8.66 7.29
C THR A 368 0.02 7.91 8.54
N LEU A 369 1.30 8.00 8.92
CA LEU A 369 1.83 7.35 10.11
C LEU A 369 1.24 7.95 11.40
N GLU A 370 1.02 9.26 11.45
CA GLU A 370 0.33 9.93 12.58
C GLU A 370 -1.14 9.51 12.72
N ALA A 371 -1.78 9.10 11.61
CA ALA A 371 -3.17 8.64 11.62
C ALA A 371 -3.30 7.16 11.99
N LEU A 372 -2.23 6.38 11.94
CA LEU A 372 -2.23 4.95 12.25
C LEU A 372 -2.04 4.71 13.76
N PRO A 373 -2.69 3.68 14.32
CA PRO A 373 -2.32 3.15 15.62
C PRO A 373 -0.85 2.72 15.67
N GLU A 374 -0.20 2.88 16.83
CA GLU A 374 1.24 2.66 17.01
C GLU A 374 1.70 1.26 16.52
N ASN A 375 0.93 0.22 16.82
CA ASN A 375 1.21 -1.15 16.40
C ASN A 375 1.23 -1.33 14.87
N TYR A 376 0.47 -0.53 14.12
CA TYR A 376 0.49 -0.54 12.66
C TYR A 376 1.55 0.41 12.11
N ALA A 377 1.71 1.60 12.71
CA ALA A 377 2.71 2.57 12.29
C ALA A 377 4.12 1.99 12.30
N GLU A 378 4.48 1.19 13.32
CA GLU A 378 5.78 0.50 13.40
C GLU A 378 6.04 -0.51 12.27
N GLN A 379 4.98 -1.00 11.61
CA GLN A 379 5.08 -1.99 10.53
C GLN A 379 5.14 -1.36 9.14
N VAL A 380 4.87 -0.06 9.02
CA VAL A 380 4.81 0.64 7.73
C VAL A 380 6.05 1.51 7.56
N SER A 381 6.72 1.36 6.41
CA SER A 381 7.80 2.27 6.02
C SER A 381 7.59 2.79 4.61
N PHE A 382 7.55 4.11 4.48
CA PHE A 382 7.54 4.81 3.20
C PHE A 382 8.95 5.11 2.69
N GLU A 383 10.00 4.82 3.47
CA GLU A 383 11.35 5.35 3.24
C GLU A 383 11.89 5.02 1.84
N GLU A 384 11.78 3.77 1.41
CA GLU A 384 12.24 3.33 0.09
C GLU A 384 11.41 3.96 -1.03
N ALA A 385 10.09 4.04 -0.86
CA ALA A 385 9.20 4.67 -1.83
C ALA A 385 9.49 6.19 -1.95
N CYS A 386 9.71 6.90 -0.84
CA CYS A 386 10.11 8.31 -0.89
C CYS A 386 11.44 8.46 -1.63
N LYS A 387 12.49 7.75 -1.19
CA LYS A 387 13.84 7.82 -1.79
C LYS A 387 13.83 7.45 -3.27
N GLY A 388 12.97 6.52 -3.68
CA GLY A 388 12.86 6.08 -5.07
C GLY A 388 12.57 7.21 -6.05
N PHE A 389 11.86 8.28 -5.66
CA PHE A 389 11.68 9.47 -6.49
C PHE A 389 12.97 10.25 -6.72
N LEU A 390 13.87 10.32 -5.73
CA LEU A 390 15.18 10.96 -5.91
C LEU A 390 16.05 10.19 -6.90
N GLU A 391 15.92 8.85 -6.95
CA GLU A 391 16.61 8.03 -7.95
C GLU A 391 16.06 8.27 -9.35
N VAL A 392 14.73 8.39 -9.52
CA VAL A 392 14.15 8.78 -10.83
C VAL A 392 14.67 10.15 -11.28
N ALA A 393 14.72 11.14 -10.38
CA ALA A 393 15.28 12.46 -10.70
C ALA A 393 16.76 12.37 -11.12
N LYS A 394 17.56 11.52 -10.45
CA LYS A 394 18.96 11.27 -10.81
C LYS A 394 19.09 10.62 -12.18
N GLU A 395 18.30 9.60 -12.49
CA GLU A 395 18.27 8.94 -13.80
C GLU A 395 17.88 9.94 -14.91
N ALA A 396 16.89 10.81 -14.66
CA ALA A 396 16.50 11.86 -15.58
C ALA A 396 17.59 12.92 -15.81
N VAL A 397 18.38 13.26 -14.78
CA VAL A 397 19.60 14.09 -14.92
C VAL A 397 20.58 13.45 -15.89
N HIS A 398 20.91 12.17 -15.72
CA HIS A 398 21.82 11.47 -16.63
C HIS A 398 21.28 11.41 -18.05
N LYS A 399 19.97 11.18 -18.22
CA LYS A 399 19.31 11.20 -19.52
C LYS A 399 19.38 12.58 -20.18
N THR A 400 19.34 13.65 -19.40
CA THR A 400 19.49 15.03 -19.88
C THR A 400 20.90 15.28 -20.41
N VAL A 401 21.93 14.76 -19.73
CA VAL A 401 23.31 14.78 -20.24
C VAL A 401 23.40 14.01 -21.56
N THR A 402 22.74 12.85 -21.67
CA THR A 402 22.71 12.08 -22.92
C THR A 402 22.18 12.89 -24.10
N ILE A 403 21.19 13.78 -23.93
CA ILE A 403 20.72 14.66 -25.03
C ILE A 403 21.86 15.51 -25.59
N ILE A 404 22.66 16.12 -24.73
CA ILE A 404 23.77 16.99 -25.15
C ILE A 404 24.80 16.19 -25.91
N PHE A 405 25.16 15.01 -25.40
CA PHE A 405 26.16 14.18 -26.04
C PHE A 405 25.64 13.48 -27.30
N GLU A 406 24.33 13.26 -27.45
CA GLU A 406 23.72 12.75 -28.69
C GLU A 406 23.46 13.84 -29.74
N ASP A 407 23.66 15.12 -29.40
CA ASP A 407 23.53 16.23 -30.33
C ASP A 407 24.49 16.07 -31.53
N PRO A 408 24.01 16.18 -32.79
CA PRO A 408 24.86 16.00 -33.97
C PRO A 408 26.07 16.95 -34.03
N GLY A 409 25.93 18.19 -33.56
CA GLY A 409 27.01 19.17 -33.52
C GLY A 409 28.06 18.79 -32.49
N VAL A 410 27.63 18.33 -31.31
CA VAL A 410 28.54 17.80 -30.29
C VAL A 410 29.25 16.54 -30.79
N GLN A 411 28.51 15.59 -31.37
CA GLN A 411 29.10 14.37 -31.94
C GLN A 411 30.15 14.67 -33.03
N GLU A 412 29.91 15.67 -33.89
CA GLU A 412 30.87 16.09 -34.91
C GLU A 412 32.17 16.63 -34.31
N LEU A 413 32.10 17.29 -33.15
CA LEU A 413 33.27 17.74 -32.40
C LEU A 413 33.98 16.56 -31.73
N LEU A 414 33.23 15.66 -31.09
CA LEU A 414 33.78 14.52 -30.36
C LEU A 414 34.60 13.59 -31.26
N ILE A 415 34.13 13.30 -32.48
CA ILE A 415 34.89 12.46 -33.43
C ILE A 415 36.24 13.09 -33.82
N LYS A 416 36.42 14.40 -33.67
CA LYS A 416 37.64 15.15 -33.99
C LYS A 416 38.63 15.21 -32.81
N LEU A 417 38.29 14.66 -31.64
CA LEU A 417 39.22 14.53 -30.52
C LEU A 417 40.47 13.76 -30.96
N TYR A 418 41.64 14.25 -30.53
CA TYR A 418 42.95 13.72 -30.93
C TYR A 418 43.26 13.79 -32.44
N GLN A 419 42.50 14.57 -33.21
CA GLN A 419 42.79 14.90 -34.61
C GLN A 419 43.42 16.29 -34.75
N LYS A 420 43.59 16.75 -35.99
CA LYS A 420 44.26 18.01 -36.30
C LYS A 420 43.56 19.22 -35.68
N GLU A 421 42.23 19.28 -35.80
CA GLU A 421 41.38 20.35 -35.28
C GLU A 421 41.44 20.43 -33.75
N TRP A 422 41.51 19.27 -33.09
CA TRP A 422 41.74 19.19 -31.64
C TRP A 422 43.14 19.66 -31.26
N ALA A 423 44.18 19.28 -32.03
CA ALA A 423 45.54 19.75 -31.78
C ALA A 423 45.67 21.28 -31.90
N GLU A 424 44.83 21.91 -32.73
CA GLU A 424 44.70 23.36 -32.87
C GLU A 424 43.87 24.02 -31.74
N GLY A 425 43.30 23.25 -30.81
CA GLY A 425 42.51 23.72 -29.65
C GLY A 425 41.02 23.95 -29.94
N GLN A 426 40.60 23.89 -31.20
CA GLN A 426 39.26 24.29 -31.65
C GLN A 426 38.16 23.39 -31.07
N VAL A 427 38.41 22.08 -30.99
CA VAL A 427 37.40 21.11 -30.53
C VAL A 427 36.96 21.41 -29.11
N THR A 428 37.90 21.60 -28.20
CA THR A 428 37.65 21.83 -26.77
C THR A 428 36.96 23.17 -26.53
N GLU A 429 37.41 24.23 -27.21
CA GLU A 429 36.79 25.56 -27.16
C GLU A 429 35.31 25.53 -27.61
N TYR A 430 35.02 24.86 -28.73
CA TYR A 430 33.64 24.75 -29.22
C TYR A 430 32.77 23.85 -28.35
N LEU A 431 33.33 22.79 -27.76
CA LEU A 431 32.59 21.92 -26.83
C LEU A 431 32.16 22.69 -25.59
N VAL A 432 33.07 23.42 -24.92
CA VAL A 432 32.70 24.18 -23.71
C VAL A 432 31.74 25.33 -24.01
N ALA A 433 31.86 25.97 -25.18
CA ALA A 433 30.89 26.96 -25.64
C ALA A 433 29.49 26.35 -25.80
N THR A 434 29.41 25.19 -26.47
CA THR A 434 28.15 24.46 -26.67
C THR A 434 27.54 24.01 -25.34
N PHE A 435 28.36 23.51 -24.40
CA PHE A 435 27.90 23.20 -23.05
C PHE A 435 27.36 24.44 -22.33
N GLY A 436 28.02 25.59 -22.48
CA GLY A 436 27.56 26.87 -21.91
C GLY A 436 26.17 27.27 -22.39
N ASP A 437 25.88 27.09 -23.68
CA ASP A 437 24.55 27.35 -24.25
C ASP A 437 23.49 26.44 -23.61
N TYR A 438 23.74 25.12 -23.55
CA TYR A 438 22.83 24.17 -22.89
C TYR A 438 22.67 24.46 -21.38
N PHE A 439 23.76 24.81 -20.69
CA PHE A 439 23.75 25.07 -19.25
C PHE A 439 22.90 26.29 -18.93
N THR A 440 22.88 27.29 -19.81
CA THR A 440 22.04 28.49 -19.66
C THR A 440 20.55 28.12 -19.63
N ASP A 441 20.11 27.32 -20.59
CA ASP A 441 18.71 26.88 -20.68
C ASP A 441 18.33 25.95 -19.52
N ILE A 442 19.16 24.93 -19.27
CA ILE A 442 18.88 23.93 -18.22
C ILE A 442 18.85 24.59 -16.84
N LYS A 443 19.75 25.54 -16.55
CA LYS A 443 19.74 26.30 -15.29
C LYS A 443 18.45 27.08 -15.10
N MET A 444 17.85 27.59 -16.17
CA MET A 444 16.53 28.21 -16.12
C MET A 444 15.47 27.16 -15.78
N TYR A 445 15.50 26.00 -16.43
CA TYR A 445 14.44 24.99 -16.35
C TYR A 445 14.43 24.14 -15.08
N ILE A 446 15.57 23.87 -14.42
CA ILE A 446 15.63 22.97 -13.26
C ILE A 446 16.08 23.65 -11.97
N GLU A 447 15.73 23.05 -10.84
CA GLU A 447 16.15 23.52 -9.51
C GLU A 447 17.67 23.60 -9.37
N GLU A 448 18.18 24.64 -8.70
CA GLU A 448 19.63 24.92 -8.60
C GLU A 448 20.43 23.72 -8.06
N ARG A 449 19.86 23.01 -7.08
CA ARG A 449 20.48 21.79 -6.51
C ARG A 449 20.64 20.69 -7.56
N SER A 450 19.65 20.53 -8.43
CA SER A 450 19.68 19.54 -9.51
C SER A 450 20.56 20.00 -10.65
N PHE A 451 20.61 21.31 -10.92
CA PHE A 451 21.55 21.89 -11.89
C PHE A 451 23.00 21.58 -11.53
N MET A 452 23.41 21.76 -10.26
CA MET A 452 24.76 21.37 -9.83
C MET A 452 25.05 19.88 -10.06
N ARG A 453 24.07 18.99 -9.83
CA ARG A 453 24.22 17.54 -10.09
C ARG A 453 24.31 17.23 -11.58
N PHE A 454 23.54 17.94 -12.41
CA PHE A 454 23.61 17.84 -13.86
C PHE A 454 24.98 18.27 -14.40
N VAL A 455 25.53 19.39 -13.91
CA VAL A 455 26.88 19.84 -14.27
C VAL A 455 27.93 18.81 -13.88
N GLU A 456 27.85 18.24 -12.67
CA GLU A 456 28.75 17.14 -12.25
C GLU A 456 28.66 15.92 -13.18
N ALA A 457 27.45 15.52 -13.57
CA ALA A 457 27.23 14.40 -14.48
C ALA A 457 27.76 14.71 -15.90
N CYS A 458 27.58 15.95 -16.37
CA CYS A 458 28.11 16.39 -17.66
C CYS A 458 29.64 16.39 -17.68
N LEU A 459 30.29 16.84 -16.60
CA LEU A 459 31.75 16.76 -16.46
C LEU A 459 32.22 15.30 -16.46
N THR A 460 31.53 14.43 -15.74
CA THR A 460 31.83 12.99 -15.75
C THR A 460 31.78 12.41 -17.16
N GLU A 461 30.72 12.67 -17.91
CA GLU A 461 30.58 12.17 -19.29
C GLU A 461 31.67 12.77 -20.20
N ALA A 462 31.97 14.06 -20.08
CA ALA A 462 33.05 14.70 -20.83
C ALA A 462 34.40 14.03 -20.54
N THR A 463 34.75 13.83 -19.27
CA THR A 463 35.97 13.12 -18.86
C THR A 463 36.04 11.73 -19.50
N VAL A 464 34.96 10.96 -19.41
CA VAL A 464 34.89 9.60 -19.99
C VAL A 464 35.12 9.63 -21.49
N VAL A 465 34.49 10.57 -22.20
CA VAL A 465 34.63 10.71 -23.66
C VAL A 465 36.06 11.08 -24.06
N TYR A 466 36.72 12.00 -23.35
CA TYR A 466 38.13 12.33 -23.60
C TYR A 466 39.04 11.12 -23.38
N VAL A 467 38.85 10.40 -22.27
CA VAL A 467 39.60 9.19 -21.95
C VAL A 467 39.36 8.11 -23.01
N ASP A 468 38.13 7.87 -23.42
CA ASP A 468 37.80 6.87 -24.46
C ASP A 468 38.50 7.20 -25.79
N HIS A 469 38.50 8.46 -26.23
CA HIS A 469 39.16 8.86 -27.47
C HIS A 469 40.69 8.82 -27.36
N LEU A 470 41.26 9.20 -26.20
CA LEU A 470 42.70 9.07 -25.93
C LEU A 470 43.15 7.62 -26.14
N LEU A 471 42.34 6.69 -25.64
CA LEU A 471 42.65 5.28 -25.66
C LEU A 471 42.43 4.63 -27.04
N GLN A 472 41.49 5.13 -27.82
CA GLN A 472 41.26 4.62 -29.17
C GLN A 472 42.31 5.08 -30.18
N GLN A 473 43.14 6.07 -29.84
CA GLN A 473 44.19 6.55 -30.74
C GLN A 473 45.28 5.48 -30.92
N LYS A 474 45.57 5.14 -32.17
CA LYS A 474 46.57 4.11 -32.55
C LYS A 474 47.95 4.70 -32.84
N GLU A 475 48.03 6.03 -32.83
CA GLU A 475 49.26 6.75 -33.10
C GLU A 475 50.13 6.88 -31.85
N TYR A 476 51.40 7.15 -32.09
CA TYR A 476 52.36 7.51 -31.06
C TYR A 476 51.98 8.87 -30.45
N ILE A 477 51.86 8.94 -29.12
CA ILE A 477 51.59 10.19 -28.39
C ILE A 477 52.86 11.05 -28.42
N LYS A 478 52.76 12.26 -29.00
CA LYS A 478 53.87 13.21 -29.10
C LYS A 478 53.84 14.22 -27.95
N GLU A 479 54.92 14.95 -27.76
CA GLU A 479 55.00 16.01 -26.75
C GLU A 479 53.95 17.10 -26.99
N GLU A 480 53.68 17.44 -28.26
CA GLU A 480 52.62 18.40 -28.59
C GLU A 480 51.23 17.89 -28.20
N THR A 481 51.01 16.57 -28.24
CA THR A 481 49.77 15.93 -27.77
C THR A 481 49.64 16.07 -26.25
N ILE A 482 50.71 15.84 -25.50
CA ILE A 482 50.75 15.98 -24.03
C ILE A 482 50.44 17.42 -23.62
N GLU A 483 51.07 18.40 -24.27
CA GLU A 483 50.83 19.82 -23.96
C GLU A 483 49.40 20.24 -24.32
N ARG A 484 48.85 19.73 -25.43
CA ARG A 484 47.44 19.99 -25.78
C ARG A 484 46.47 19.40 -24.75
N MET A 485 46.72 18.19 -24.25
CA MET A 485 45.93 17.59 -23.16
C MET A 485 45.95 18.48 -21.90
N ARG A 486 47.12 19.01 -21.54
CA ARG A 486 47.26 19.93 -20.40
C ARG A 486 46.45 21.20 -20.56
N LEU A 487 46.50 21.83 -21.73
CA LEU A 487 45.73 23.04 -22.00
C LEU A 487 44.21 22.77 -22.01
N ASP A 488 43.79 21.60 -22.48
CA ASP A 488 42.37 21.21 -22.45
C ASP A 488 41.86 20.96 -21.04
N GLU A 489 42.66 20.30 -20.20
CA GLU A 489 42.35 20.17 -18.77
C GLU A 489 42.15 21.55 -18.13
N GLU A 490 43.00 22.54 -18.42
CA GLU A 490 42.82 23.92 -17.93
C GLU A 490 41.50 24.54 -18.40
N VAL A 491 41.18 24.44 -19.71
CA VAL A 491 39.94 24.97 -20.27
C VAL A 491 38.70 24.34 -19.64
N ILE A 492 38.70 23.01 -19.48
CA ILE A 492 37.59 22.27 -18.86
C ILE A 492 37.49 22.64 -17.38
N ILE A 493 38.62 22.70 -16.67
CA ILE A 493 38.66 23.06 -15.25
C ILE A 493 38.07 24.45 -15.03
N GLU A 494 38.51 25.46 -15.78
CA GLU A 494 38.04 26.83 -15.64
C GLU A 494 36.55 26.94 -15.96
N PHE A 495 36.09 26.32 -17.06
CA PHE A 495 34.67 26.32 -17.42
C PHE A 495 33.77 25.70 -16.34
N PHE A 496 34.12 24.52 -15.82
CA PHE A 496 33.26 23.83 -14.84
C PHE A 496 33.34 24.45 -13.42
N LYS A 497 34.43 25.15 -13.08
CA LYS A 497 34.59 25.84 -11.78
C LYS A 497 33.62 27.02 -11.60
N ASP A 498 33.06 27.56 -12.68
CA ASP A 498 32.01 28.57 -12.61
C ASP A 498 30.67 28.03 -12.07
N TYR A 499 30.49 26.71 -12.09
CA TYR A 499 29.21 26.07 -11.76
C TYR A 499 29.27 25.13 -10.55
N ILE A 500 30.41 24.47 -10.31
CA ILE A 500 30.61 23.54 -9.20
C ILE A 500 31.96 23.77 -8.52
N SER A 501 32.14 23.27 -7.30
CA SER A 501 33.34 23.58 -6.51
C SER A 501 34.62 23.01 -7.13
N SER A 502 35.74 23.73 -6.97
CA SER A 502 37.07 23.33 -7.46
C SER A 502 37.44 21.89 -7.10
N SER A 503 37.18 21.49 -5.85
CA SER A 503 37.46 20.13 -5.38
C SER A 503 36.67 19.05 -6.12
N LYS A 504 35.42 19.34 -6.53
CA LYS A 504 34.62 18.40 -7.33
C LYS A 504 35.13 18.30 -8.75
N VAL A 505 35.48 19.43 -9.36
CA VAL A 505 36.05 19.49 -10.72
C VAL A 505 37.35 18.70 -10.79
N GLU A 506 38.29 19.00 -9.89
CA GLU A 506 39.60 18.35 -9.82
C GLU A 506 39.48 16.83 -9.65
N LYS A 507 38.62 16.37 -8.72
CA LYS A 507 38.36 14.94 -8.52
C LYS A 507 37.81 14.24 -9.77
N LYS A 508 37.01 14.92 -10.58
CA LYS A 508 36.36 14.35 -11.77
C LYS A 508 37.26 14.36 -13.00
N ILE A 509 38.22 15.27 -13.06
CA ILE A 509 39.22 15.36 -14.14
C ILE A 509 40.48 14.56 -13.83
N GLN A 510 40.72 14.17 -12.56
CA GLN A 510 41.95 13.50 -12.11
C GLN A 510 42.43 12.37 -13.04
N ILE A 511 41.53 11.51 -13.53
CA ILE A 511 41.91 10.42 -14.43
C ILE A 511 42.49 10.91 -15.78
N MET A 512 42.04 12.05 -16.31
CA MET A 512 42.64 12.67 -17.49
C MET A 512 44.05 13.16 -17.18
N CYS A 513 44.24 13.83 -16.04
CA CYS A 513 45.56 14.29 -15.57
C CYS A 513 46.51 13.11 -15.41
N ASP A 514 46.06 12.05 -14.73
CA ASP A 514 46.88 10.87 -14.46
C ASP A 514 47.25 10.15 -15.77
N LEU A 515 46.32 10.02 -16.72
CA LEU A 515 46.61 9.42 -18.02
C LEU A 515 47.57 10.26 -18.87
N ARG A 516 47.50 11.60 -18.78
CA ARG A 516 48.50 12.50 -19.37
C ARG A 516 49.87 12.26 -18.75
N GLU A 517 49.95 12.24 -17.42
CA GLU A 517 51.20 12.01 -16.69
C GLU A 517 51.80 10.63 -17.00
N LEU A 518 50.95 9.61 -17.14
CA LEU A 518 51.34 8.27 -17.55
C LEU A 518 51.89 8.26 -18.98
N ALA A 519 51.27 9.02 -19.88
CA ALA A 519 51.72 9.17 -21.27
C ALA A 519 53.05 9.94 -21.40
N SER A 520 53.30 10.90 -20.51
CA SER A 520 54.55 11.67 -20.44
C SER A 520 55.67 10.99 -19.62
N ALA A 521 55.45 9.79 -19.09
CA ALA A 521 56.44 9.13 -18.24
C ALA A 521 57.76 8.83 -18.98
N GLU A 522 58.86 9.40 -18.47
CA GLU A 522 60.21 9.26 -19.06
C GLU A 522 61.01 8.07 -18.49
N SER A 523 60.53 7.46 -17.40
CA SER A 523 61.19 6.37 -16.68
C SER A 523 60.20 5.34 -16.14
N LEU A 524 60.69 4.13 -15.88
CA LEU A 524 59.91 3.07 -15.23
C LEU A 524 59.39 3.50 -13.85
N ASP A 525 60.22 4.19 -13.08
CA ASP A 525 59.84 4.63 -11.73
C ASP A 525 58.69 5.65 -11.77
N THR A 526 58.76 6.62 -12.69
CA THR A 526 57.69 7.62 -12.87
C THR A 526 56.42 6.96 -13.37
N PHE A 527 56.54 6.05 -14.34
CA PHE A 527 55.40 5.28 -14.85
C PHE A 527 54.74 4.46 -13.74
N ALA A 528 55.53 3.73 -12.93
CA ALA A 528 55.02 2.91 -11.83
C ALA A 528 54.37 3.75 -10.72
N LEU A 529 54.90 4.94 -10.44
CA LEU A 529 54.32 5.88 -9.48
C LEU A 529 52.94 6.36 -9.95
N VAL A 530 52.84 6.93 -11.15
CA VAL A 530 51.58 7.42 -11.72
C VAL A 530 50.56 6.28 -11.84
N TYR A 531 51.01 5.11 -12.29
CA TYR A 531 50.21 3.88 -12.31
C TYR A 531 49.62 3.53 -10.94
N THR A 532 50.43 3.60 -9.88
CA THR A 532 49.97 3.28 -8.52
C THR A 532 48.92 4.29 -8.07
N ASN A 533 49.13 5.58 -8.36
CA ASN A 533 48.14 6.63 -8.06
C ASN A 533 46.82 6.38 -8.81
N ILE A 534 46.86 5.97 -10.07
CA ILE A 534 45.63 5.62 -10.81
C ILE A 534 44.91 4.45 -10.16
N LEU A 535 45.62 3.40 -9.72
CA LEU A 535 44.99 2.25 -9.05
C LEU A 535 44.39 2.60 -7.68
N GLU A 536 44.98 3.55 -6.95
CA GLU A 536 44.42 4.02 -5.68
C GLU A 536 43.08 4.73 -5.88
N HIS A 537 42.93 5.49 -6.96
CA HIS A 537 41.72 6.26 -7.25
C HIS A 537 40.71 5.49 -8.12
N GLN A 538 41.18 4.60 -9.01
CA GLN A 538 40.41 3.81 -9.98
C GLN A 538 40.97 2.37 -10.06
N PRO A 539 40.71 1.53 -9.04
CA PRO A 539 41.27 0.19 -8.93
C PRO A 539 40.82 -0.76 -10.05
N ASP A 540 39.65 -0.49 -10.65
CA ASP A 540 39.02 -1.35 -11.66
C ASP A 540 39.35 -0.91 -13.11
N CYS A 541 40.34 -0.04 -13.32
CA CYS A 541 40.74 0.39 -14.67
C CYS A 541 41.46 -0.73 -15.46
N PRO A 542 40.86 -1.28 -16.54
CA PRO A 542 41.43 -2.40 -17.28
C PRO A 542 42.64 -2.02 -18.14
N VAL A 543 42.69 -0.76 -18.60
CA VAL A 543 43.79 -0.23 -19.43
C VAL A 543 45.10 -0.22 -18.66
N VAL A 544 45.02 0.12 -17.38
CA VAL A 544 46.17 0.31 -16.50
C VAL A 544 46.95 -1.00 -16.38
N GLN A 545 46.28 -2.11 -16.02
CA GLN A 545 46.93 -3.42 -15.89
C GLN A 545 47.65 -3.87 -17.18
N GLU A 546 47.06 -3.62 -18.35
CA GLU A 546 47.68 -3.96 -19.62
C GLU A 546 48.88 -3.06 -19.98
N CYS A 547 48.79 -1.76 -19.68
CA CYS A 547 49.89 -0.82 -19.84
C CYS A 547 51.13 -1.26 -19.04
N LYS A 548 50.93 -1.79 -17.83
CA LYS A 548 52.02 -2.37 -17.00
C LYS A 548 52.69 -3.56 -17.69
N GLU A 549 51.91 -4.53 -18.17
CA GLU A 549 52.45 -5.71 -18.85
C GLU A 549 53.23 -5.33 -20.12
N ILE A 550 52.76 -4.35 -20.89
CA ILE A 550 53.47 -3.85 -22.07
C ILE A 550 54.80 -3.22 -21.68
N TYR A 551 54.81 -2.40 -20.64
CA TYR A 551 55.97 -1.67 -20.19
C TYR A 551 57.05 -2.64 -19.66
N GLU A 552 56.68 -3.56 -18.75
CA GLU A 552 57.58 -4.57 -18.18
C GLU A 552 58.28 -5.43 -19.26
N ASN A 553 57.60 -5.70 -20.37
CA ASN A 553 58.10 -6.58 -21.44
C ASN A 553 58.78 -5.84 -22.62
N SER A 554 58.82 -4.51 -22.63
CA SER A 554 59.27 -3.71 -23.79
C SER A 554 60.47 -2.80 -23.53
N LEU A 555 61.10 -2.86 -22.34
CA LEU A 555 62.21 -1.98 -21.98
C LEU A 555 63.51 -2.31 -22.73
N ILE A 556 64.19 -1.26 -23.20
CA ILE A 556 65.55 -1.35 -23.76
C ILE A 556 66.48 -0.61 -22.79
N GLY A 557 67.31 -1.34 -22.05
CA GLY A 557 68.25 -0.74 -21.08
C GLY A 557 67.56 -0.07 -19.88
N GLY A 558 66.38 -0.55 -19.47
CA GLY A 558 65.61 0.01 -18.35
C GLY A 558 64.84 1.30 -18.68
N LYS A 559 64.92 1.76 -19.94
CA LYS A 559 64.17 2.92 -20.43
C LYS A 559 63.14 2.51 -21.48
N PRO A 560 62.01 3.22 -21.54
CA PRO A 560 61.06 3.04 -22.62
C PRO A 560 61.73 3.42 -23.95
N PRO A 561 61.42 2.75 -25.08
CA PRO A 561 62.03 3.08 -26.35
C PRO A 561 61.81 4.53 -26.77
N LYS A 562 60.63 5.10 -26.44
CA LYS A 562 60.16 6.48 -26.69
C LYS A 562 58.98 6.82 -25.76
N THR A 563 58.72 8.10 -25.48
CA THR A 563 57.55 8.59 -24.69
C THR A 563 56.22 8.10 -25.29
N GLY A 564 55.18 7.78 -24.52
CA GLY A 564 53.87 7.40 -25.08
C GLY A 564 53.78 6.07 -25.87
N PHE A 565 54.84 5.27 -25.96
CA PHE A 565 54.85 4.02 -26.77
C PHE A 565 53.85 2.95 -26.30
N VAL A 566 53.42 3.02 -25.03
CA VAL A 566 52.57 2.02 -24.37
C VAL A 566 51.17 1.98 -24.99
N PHE A 567 50.59 3.16 -25.26
CA PHE A 567 49.22 3.30 -25.75
C PHE A 567 48.99 2.60 -27.09
N SER A 568 49.97 2.62 -27.99
CA SER A 568 49.89 1.93 -29.29
C SER A 568 49.82 0.40 -29.20
N LYS A 569 50.12 -0.19 -28.03
CA LYS A 569 50.24 -1.65 -27.83
C LYS A 569 49.13 -2.26 -26.97
N VAL A 570 48.21 -1.45 -26.44
CA VAL A 570 47.14 -1.89 -25.54
C VAL A 570 46.06 -2.63 -26.34
N LYS A 571 45.86 -3.92 -26.06
CA LYS A 571 44.95 -4.85 -26.76
C LYS A 571 43.51 -4.76 -26.27
N CYS A 572 43.24 -4.36 -25.02
CA CYS A 572 41.88 -4.11 -24.54
C CYS A 572 41.19 -3.02 -25.38
N LEU A 573 41.98 -2.11 -25.95
CA LEU A 573 41.56 -1.05 -26.87
C LEU A 573 41.26 -1.58 -28.29
N GLN A 574 41.77 -2.77 -28.65
CA GLN A 574 41.53 -3.40 -29.95
C GLN A 574 40.22 -4.22 -29.99
N LEU A 575 39.68 -4.58 -28.82
CA LEU A 575 38.54 -5.49 -28.70
C LEU A 575 37.23 -4.79 -28.29
N SER A 576 37.27 -3.57 -27.76
CA SER A 576 36.09 -2.89 -27.25
C SER A 576 35.31 -2.18 -28.37
N LYS A 577 34.03 -2.55 -28.55
CA LYS A 577 33.06 -1.82 -29.40
C LYS A 577 32.16 -0.87 -28.58
N GLY A 578 32.49 -0.64 -27.30
CA GLY A 578 31.73 0.24 -26.41
C GLY A 578 32.65 0.84 -25.34
N SER A 579 32.26 1.99 -24.79
CA SER A 579 33.02 2.70 -23.75
C SER A 579 33.52 1.74 -22.68
N ILE A 580 34.83 1.71 -22.50
CA ILE A 580 35.52 0.84 -21.54
C ILE A 580 35.15 1.24 -20.09
N TRP A 581 34.59 2.44 -19.92
CA TRP A 581 34.50 3.16 -18.65
C TRP A 581 33.07 3.34 -18.10
N ARG A 582 32.02 2.92 -18.82
CA ARG A 582 30.62 3.00 -18.31
C ARG A 582 30.33 2.19 -17.04
N LYS A 583 31.27 1.37 -16.56
CA LYS A 583 31.15 0.64 -15.28
C LYS A 583 31.87 1.31 -14.11
N LEU A 584 32.58 2.41 -14.35
CA LEU A 584 33.47 3.09 -13.40
C LEU A 584 32.93 4.45 -12.91
N THR A 585 31.74 4.82 -13.39
CA THR A 585 30.95 6.01 -13.01
C THR A 585 29.57 5.55 -12.59
#